data_AF-A0A1B2I6A2-F1
#
_entry.id   AF-A0A1B2I6A2-F1
#
_cell.length_a   1.000
_cell.length_b   1.000
_cell.length_c   1.000
_cell.angle_alpha   90.00
_cell.angle_beta   90.00
_cell.angle_gamma   90.00
#
_symmetry.space_group_name_H-M   'P 1'
#
loop_
_entity.id
_entity.type
_entity.pdbx_description
1 polymer ?
#
loop_
_entity_poly.entity_id
_entity_poly.type
_entity_poly.pdbx_seq_one_letter_code
_entity_poly.pdbx_strand_id
1 'polypeptide(L)'
;MTELEFETTCAELRSVLMEAIQKLDDAADRSSRLLNEHKAAKYLDVSPGTLRNWRDKNIGPRSMEIEGGKGDGGKKLIRYDIDDLDKWITEHPRRKELPK
;
A
#
# COMPACT_ATOMS: atom_id res chain seq x y z
N MET A 1 11.16 -3.71 47.11
CA MET A 1 11.64 -3.80 45.74
C MET A 1 13.10 -4.16 45.82
N THR A 2 13.42 -5.41 45.54
CA THR A 2 14.80 -5.91 45.55
C THR A 2 15.51 -5.50 44.26
N GLU A 3 16.84 -5.49 44.28
CA GLU A 3 17.67 -5.20 43.11
C GLU A 3 17.35 -6.16 41.95
N LEU A 4 17.07 -7.42 42.28
CA LEU A 4 16.62 -8.43 41.33
C LEU A 4 15.28 -8.05 40.68
N GLU A 5 14.26 -7.67 41.47
CA GLU A 5 12.95 -7.25 40.96
C GLU A 5 13.05 -6.03 40.03
N PHE A 6 13.94 -5.09 40.36
CA PHE A 6 14.19 -3.91 39.54
C PHE A 6 14.82 -4.29 38.19
N GLU A 7 15.82 -5.17 38.19
CA GLU A 7 16.45 -5.67 36.96
C GLU A 7 15.45 -6.42 36.06
N THR A 8 14.59 -7.27 36.63
CA THR A 8 13.55 -7.98 35.86
C THR A 8 12.58 -6.99 35.22
N THR A 9 12.13 -5.99 35.98
CA THR A 9 11.20 -4.96 35.49
C THR A 9 11.83 -4.15 34.36
N CYS A 10 13.10 -3.79 34.47
CA CYS A 10 13.83 -3.11 33.39
C CYS A 10 13.97 -3.98 32.13
N ALA A 11 14.21 -5.29 32.28
CA ALA A 11 14.30 -6.21 31.15
C ALA A 11 12.95 -6.36 30.43
N GLU A 12 11.85 -6.47 31.19
CA GLU A 12 10.50 -6.55 30.64
C GLU A 12 10.11 -5.27 29.90
N LEU A 13 10.37 -4.09 30.49
CA LEU A 13 10.11 -2.81 29.84
C LEU A 13 10.93 -2.64 28.56
N ARG A 14 12.20 -3.07 28.54
CA ARG A 14 13.02 -3.08 27.33
C ARG A 14 12.43 -3.99 26.25
N SER A 15 11.96 -5.19 26.62
CA SER A 15 11.32 -6.12 25.69
C SER A 15 10.07 -5.51 25.06
N VAL A 16 9.18 -4.95 25.87
CA VAL A 16 7.94 -4.31 25.40
C VAL A 16 8.24 -3.11 24.50
N LEU A 17 9.25 -2.30 24.85
CA LEU A 17 9.67 -1.16 24.04
C LEU A 17 10.18 -1.61 22.67
N MET A 18 11.01 -2.66 22.62
CA MET A 18 11.53 -3.20 21.36
C MET A 18 10.41 -3.78 20.48
N GLU A 19 9.44 -4.48 21.07
CA GLU A 19 8.28 -4.99 20.34
C GLU A 19 7.41 -3.86 19.76
N ALA A 20 7.25 -2.77 20.50
CA ALA A 20 6.52 -1.60 20.04
C ALA A 20 7.26 -0.87 18.90
N ILE A 21 8.59 -0.75 18.98
CA ILE A 21 9.42 -0.17 17.91
C ILE A 21 9.28 -1.02 16.63
N GLN A 22 9.39 -2.35 16.74
CA GLN A 22 9.21 -3.23 15.59
C GLN A 22 7.84 -3.07 14.93
N LYS A 23 6.76 -2.99 15.73
CA LYS A 23 5.40 -2.77 15.22
C LYS A 23 5.24 -1.42 14.52
N LEU A 24 5.94 -0.39 14.99
CA LEU A 24 5.93 0.94 14.38
C LEU A 24 6.75 0.97 13.10
N ASP A 25 7.91 0.29 13.06
CA ASP A 25 8.73 0.16 11.85
C ASP A 25 7.97 -0.64 10.77
N ASP A 26 7.34 -1.76 11.14
CA ASP A 26 6.44 -2.52 10.24
C ASP A 26 5.24 -1.67 9.78
N ALA A 27 4.79 -0.73 10.61
CA ALA A 27 3.72 0.21 10.25
C ALA A 27 4.21 1.35 9.34
N ALA A 28 5.45 1.79 9.49
CA ALA A 28 6.07 2.85 8.71
C ALA A 28 6.55 2.35 7.34
N ASP A 29 7.04 1.11 7.26
CA ASP A 29 7.41 0.44 6.00
C ASP A 29 6.19 0.08 5.13
N ARG A 30 4.98 0.15 5.69
CA ARG A 30 3.73 0.24 4.90
C ARG A 30 3.65 1.58 4.19
N SER A 31 4.53 1.75 3.20
CA SER A 31 4.45 2.74 2.12
C SER A 31 2.97 2.94 1.77
N SER A 32 2.49 4.18 1.85
CA SER A 32 1.08 4.55 1.65
C SER A 32 0.41 3.62 0.64
N ARG A 33 -0.38 2.66 1.16
CA ARG A 33 -0.90 1.54 0.36
C ARG A 33 -1.69 2.04 -0.86
N LEU A 34 -2.22 3.25 -0.78
CA LEU A 34 -3.13 3.84 -1.75
C LEU A 34 -2.42 4.77 -2.74
N LEU A 35 -1.97 4.20 -3.85
CA LEU A 35 -1.44 4.94 -4.99
C LEU A 35 -2.55 5.69 -5.75
N ASN A 36 -2.22 6.87 -6.29
CA ASN A 36 -3.11 7.55 -7.23
C ASN A 36 -2.99 6.93 -8.64
N GLU A 37 -3.92 7.26 -9.55
CA GLU A 37 -3.95 6.72 -10.92
C GLU A 37 -2.59 6.82 -11.64
N HIS A 38 -1.86 7.92 -11.48
CA HIS A 38 -0.56 8.12 -12.13
C HIS A 38 0.53 7.22 -11.54
N LYS A 39 0.59 7.10 -10.21
CA LYS A 39 1.56 6.23 -9.53
C LYS A 39 1.25 4.75 -9.78
N ALA A 40 -0.02 4.36 -9.77
CA ALA A 40 -0.46 3.01 -10.07
C ALA A 40 -0.15 2.63 -11.54
N ALA A 41 -0.36 3.56 -12.48
CA ALA A 41 -0.01 3.37 -13.88
C ALA A 41 1.50 3.13 -14.06
N LYS A 42 2.32 3.92 -13.37
CA LYS A 42 3.78 3.74 -13.35
C LYS A 42 4.18 2.41 -12.71
N TYR A 43 3.49 1.99 -11.64
CA TYR A 43 3.75 0.73 -10.95
C TYR A 43 3.50 -0.49 -11.86
N LEU A 44 2.44 -0.43 -12.67
CA LEU A 44 2.06 -1.50 -13.60
C LEU A 44 2.72 -1.40 -14.99
N ASP A 45 3.56 -0.39 -15.22
CA ASP A 45 4.13 -0.05 -16.51
C ASP A 45 3.05 0.07 -17.62
N VAL A 46 2.05 0.91 -17.36
CA VAL A 46 0.95 1.22 -18.29
C VAL A 46 0.71 2.71 -18.39
N SER A 47 0.00 3.13 -19.44
CA SER A 47 -0.50 4.49 -19.51
C SER A 47 -1.66 4.69 -18.51
N PRO A 48 -1.82 5.88 -17.90
CA PRO A 48 -2.99 6.19 -17.09
C PRO A 48 -4.32 6.00 -17.85
N GLY A 49 -4.33 6.28 -19.15
CA GLY A 49 -5.48 6.01 -20.02
C GLY A 49 -5.83 4.52 -20.13
N THR A 50 -4.83 3.64 -20.09
CA THR A 50 -5.04 2.18 -20.02
C THR A 50 -5.72 1.79 -18.72
N LEU A 51 -5.27 2.32 -17.56
CA LEU A 51 -5.92 2.08 -16.27
C LEU A 51 -7.37 2.58 -16.24
N ARG A 52 -7.63 3.74 -16.85
CA ARG A 52 -9.00 4.25 -16.97
C ARG A 52 -9.88 3.35 -17.81
N ASN A 53 -9.41 2.93 -18.98
CA ASN A 53 -10.12 2.01 -19.87
C ASN A 53 -10.38 0.65 -19.22
N TRP A 54 -9.43 0.15 -18.44
CA TRP A 54 -9.56 -1.04 -17.61
C TRP A 54 -10.71 -0.90 -16.62
N ARG A 55 -10.68 0.16 -15.81
CA ARG A 55 -11.75 0.47 -14.86
C ARG A 55 -13.12 0.62 -15.53
N ASP A 56 -13.21 1.33 -16.65
CA ASP A 56 -14.45 1.51 -17.41
C ASP A 56 -15.02 0.17 -17.94
N LYS A 57 -14.13 -0.77 -18.25
CA LYS A 57 -14.48 -2.12 -18.70
C LYS A 57 -14.67 -3.13 -17.57
N ASN A 58 -14.54 -2.71 -16.31
CA ASN A 58 -14.49 -3.60 -15.14
C ASN A 58 -13.43 -4.72 -15.26
N ILE A 59 -12.30 -4.40 -15.88
CA ILE A 59 -11.13 -5.28 -16.04
C ILE A 59 -9.97 -4.62 -15.31
N GLY A 60 -9.10 -5.35 -14.61
CA GLY A 60 -7.90 -4.77 -14.01
C GLY A 60 -7.83 -4.85 -12.49
N PRO A 61 -6.79 -4.23 -11.90
CA PRO A 61 -6.60 -4.21 -10.45
C PRO A 61 -7.73 -3.46 -9.77
N ARG A 62 -8.03 -3.86 -8.53
CA ARG A 62 -9.06 -3.23 -7.74
C ARG A 62 -8.75 -1.75 -7.51
N SER A 63 -9.76 -0.90 -7.75
CA SER A 63 -9.67 0.54 -7.51
C SER A 63 -10.70 0.97 -6.48
N MET A 64 -10.32 1.89 -5.60
CA MET A 64 -11.19 2.48 -4.59
C MET A 64 -11.51 3.91 -4.99
N GLU A 65 -12.81 4.22 -5.08
CA GLU A 65 -13.28 5.59 -5.20
C GLU A 65 -13.36 6.21 -3.80
N ILE A 66 -12.56 7.24 -3.58
CA ILE A 66 -12.62 8.06 -2.37
C ILE A 66 -13.32 9.36 -2.75
N GLU A 67 -14.33 9.75 -1.96
CA GLU A 67 -14.99 11.04 -2.15
C GLU A 67 -13.98 12.17 -1.90
N GLY A 68 -13.80 13.05 -2.88
CA GLY A 68 -12.89 14.18 -2.74
C GLY A 68 -13.38 15.12 -1.65
N GLY A 69 -12.49 15.48 -0.73
CA GLY A 69 -12.80 16.46 0.31
C GLY A 69 -13.22 17.82 -0.29
N LYS A 70 -13.85 18.68 0.51
CA LYS A 70 -14.40 19.99 0.11
C LYS A 70 -13.43 20.91 -0.66
N GLY A 71 -12.13 20.65 -0.66
CA GLY A 71 -11.11 21.39 -1.42
C GLY A 71 -10.90 20.96 -2.87
N ASP A 72 -11.28 19.74 -3.27
CA ASP A 72 -11.05 19.18 -4.62
C ASP A 72 -12.25 19.34 -5.58
N GLY A 73 -13.22 20.19 -5.19
CA GLY A 73 -14.44 20.44 -5.98
C GLY A 73 -15.38 19.23 -6.06
N GLY A 74 -15.34 18.33 -5.04
CA GLY A 74 -16.22 17.16 -4.96
C GLY A 74 -15.93 16.08 -5.99
N LYS A 75 -14.77 16.12 -6.66
CA LYS A 75 -14.39 15.11 -7.65
C LYS A 75 -13.99 13.81 -6.95
N LYS A 76 -14.51 12.69 -7.47
CA LYS A 76 -14.12 11.35 -7.03
C LYS A 76 -12.63 11.12 -7.27
N LEU A 77 -11.88 10.87 -6.20
CA LEU A 77 -10.46 10.55 -6.26
C LEU A 77 -10.31 9.03 -6.33
N ILE A 78 -9.62 8.54 -7.37
CA ILE A 78 -9.44 7.10 -7.52
C ILE A 78 -8.06 6.69 -7.02
N ARG A 79 -8.07 5.72 -6.11
CA ARG A 79 -6.88 5.15 -5.49
C ARG A 79 -6.78 3.66 -5.76
N TYR A 80 -5.55 3.16 -5.78
CA TYR A 80 -5.22 1.77 -6.02
C TYR A 80 -4.39 1.26 -4.85
N ASP A 81 -4.75 0.11 -4.30
CA ASP A 81 -3.97 -0.53 -3.25
C ASP A 81 -2.78 -1.29 -3.88
N ILE A 82 -1.58 -1.14 -3.31
CA ILE A 82 -0.38 -1.84 -3.79
C ILE A 82 -0.57 -3.35 -3.73
N ASP A 83 -1.21 -3.89 -2.68
CA ASP A 83 -1.41 -5.34 -2.54
C ASP A 83 -2.32 -5.87 -3.66
N ASP A 84 -3.33 -5.09 -4.06
CA ASP A 84 -4.22 -5.46 -5.17
C ASP A 84 -3.55 -5.28 -6.53
N LEU A 85 -2.62 -4.33 -6.68
CA LEU A 85 -1.76 -4.21 -7.86
C LEU A 85 -0.81 -5.42 -7.97
N ASP A 86 -0.19 -5.84 -6.87
CA ASP A 86 0.71 -7.00 -6.84
C ASP A 86 -0.02 -8.32 -7.10
N LYS A 87 -1.21 -8.50 -6.53
CA LYS A 87 -2.09 -9.63 -6.87
C LYS A 87 -2.40 -9.63 -8.36
N TRP A 88 -2.75 -8.47 -8.93
CA TRP A 88 -3.05 -8.36 -10.35
C TRP A 88 -1.83 -8.72 -11.22
N ILE A 89 -0.61 -8.27 -10.86
CA ILE A 89 0.63 -8.64 -11.56
C ILE A 89 0.89 -10.15 -11.45
N THR A 90 0.64 -10.74 -10.29
CA THR A 90 0.86 -12.17 -10.02
C THR A 90 -0.13 -13.06 -10.78
N GLU A 91 -1.41 -12.65 -10.83
CA GLU A 91 -2.48 -13.37 -11.54
C GLU A 91 -2.44 -13.16 -13.04
N HIS A 92 -1.98 -11.98 -13.48
CA HIS A 92 -1.82 -11.62 -14.88
C HIS A 92 -0.36 -11.26 -15.16
N PRO A 93 0.57 -12.23 -15.06
CA PRO A 93 1.95 -12.02 -15.44
C PRO A 93 1.92 -11.65 -16.92
N ARG A 94 2.11 -10.37 -17.23
CA ARG A 94 2.12 -9.92 -18.62
C ARG A 94 3.09 -10.79 -19.39
N ARG A 95 2.62 -11.33 -20.52
CA ARG A 95 3.45 -11.84 -21.62
C ARG A 95 4.60 -10.86 -21.85
N LYS A 96 5.77 -11.15 -21.28
CA LYS A 96 7.05 -10.61 -21.71
C LYS A 96 7.44 -11.37 -22.99
N GLU A 97 6.70 -11.18 -24.08
CA GLU A 97 7.04 -11.72 -25.40
C GLU A 97 6.59 -10.69 -26.45
N LEU A 98 7.42 -10.12 -27.32
CA LEU A 98 8.83 -10.32 -27.69
C LEU A 98 9.39 -8.97 -28.21
N PRO A 99 10.72 -8.75 -28.19
CA PRO A 99 11.33 -7.70 -29.01
C PRO A 99 11.01 -7.95 -30.51
N LYS A 100 10.79 -6.86 -31.25
CA LYS A 100 10.51 -6.83 -32.69
C LYS A 100 11.59 -7.52 -33.52
#